data_AF-A0A8J8FPD5-F1
#
_entry.id   AF-A0A8J8FPD5-F1
#
_cell.length_a   1.000
_cell.length_b   1.000
_cell.length_c   1.000
_cell.angle_alpha   90.00
_cell.angle_beta   90.00
_cell.angle_gamma   90.00
#
_symmetry.space_group_name_H-M   'P 1'
#
loop_
_entity.id
_entity.type
_entity.pdbx_description
1 polymer ?
#
loop_
_entity_poly.entity_id
_entity_poly.type
_entity_poly.pdbx_seq_one_letter_code
_entity_poly.pdbx_strand_id
1 'polypeptide(L)'
;MARRSEHSQEEIKEMVLKAAEVIVVEEGFSELKVRKVAMEIGYTVGSIYMVFDNMADLIMHVKGRTLDDIAEQLKVVINDANAEQTIVQLAKTYLSFASQNFNRWRMIFEHQLAEDAVVPDWY
;
A
#
# COMPACT_ATOMS: atom_id res chain seq x y z
N MET A 1 20.77 -20.96 -17.76
CA MET A 1 19.50 -21.71 -17.91
C MET A 1 18.44 -20.94 -17.15
N ALA A 2 17.43 -20.41 -17.83
CA ALA A 2 16.37 -19.63 -17.21
C ALA A 2 15.51 -20.55 -16.34
N ARG A 3 15.49 -20.28 -15.02
CA ARG A 3 14.54 -20.89 -14.09
C ARG A 3 13.14 -20.57 -14.65
N ARG A 4 12.37 -21.59 -15.03
CA ARG A 4 10.94 -21.43 -15.32
C ARG A 4 10.31 -20.78 -14.10
N SER A 5 9.57 -19.69 -14.30
CA SER A 5 8.87 -18.96 -13.24
C SER A 5 8.06 -19.95 -12.40
N GLU A 6 8.43 -20.14 -11.13
CA GLU A 6 7.69 -20.98 -10.19
C GLU A 6 6.35 -20.34 -9.78
N HIS A 7 6.19 -19.04 -10.07
CA HIS A 7 5.04 -18.23 -9.67
C HIS A 7 4.34 -17.61 -10.89
N SER A 8 3.02 -17.49 -10.82
CA SER A 8 2.16 -16.73 -11.72
C SER A 8 2.40 -15.21 -11.60
N GLN A 9 1.86 -14.43 -12.55
CA GLN A 9 1.94 -12.96 -12.48
C GLN A 9 1.20 -12.43 -11.25
N GLU A 10 0.05 -12.99 -10.91
CA GLU A 10 -0.72 -12.64 -9.72
C GLU A 10 0.06 -12.92 -8.44
N GLU A 11 0.72 -14.08 -8.33
CA GLU A 11 1.56 -14.39 -7.16
C GLU A 11 2.76 -13.45 -7.06
N ILE A 12 3.42 -13.12 -8.17
CA ILE A 12 4.52 -12.14 -8.17
C ILE A 12 3.98 -10.76 -7.73
N LYS A 13 2.81 -10.34 -8.23
CA LYS A 13 2.18 -9.08 -7.84
C LYS A 13 1.95 -9.01 -6.33
N GLU A 14 1.38 -10.06 -5.75
CA GLU A 14 1.15 -10.17 -4.31
C GLU A 14 2.44 -10.18 -3.48
N MET A 15 3.47 -10.92 -3.93
CA MET A 15 4.78 -10.93 -3.29
C MET A 15 5.42 -9.54 -3.29
N VAL A 16 5.37 -8.83 -4.43
CA VAL A 16 5.90 -7.47 -4.57
C VAL A 16 5.18 -6.52 -3.62
N LEU A 17 3.84 -6.56 -3.55
CA LEU A 17 3.06 -5.68 -2.68
C LEU A 17 3.35 -5.94 -1.21
N LYS A 18 3.42 -7.21 -0.81
CA LYS A 18 3.74 -7.59 0.56
C LYS A 18 5.15 -7.15 0.97
N ALA A 19 6.13 -7.35 0.10
CA ALA A 19 7.50 -6.89 0.35
C ALA A 19 7.57 -5.35 0.44
N ALA A 20 6.86 -4.64 -0.44
CA ALA A 20 6.78 -3.18 -0.40
C ALA A 20 6.15 -2.67 0.91
N GLU A 21 5.05 -3.29 1.36
CA GLU A 21 4.41 -2.97 2.63
C GLU A 21 5.35 -3.19 3.82
N VAL A 22 6.05 -4.33 3.87
CA VAL A 22 7.03 -4.62 4.93
C VAL A 22 8.13 -3.56 4.97
N ILE A 23 8.73 -3.24 3.82
CA ILE A 23 9.77 -2.20 3.72
C ILE A 23 9.23 -0.85 4.24
N VAL A 24 8.02 -0.46 3.85
CA VAL A 24 7.44 0.80 4.30
C VAL A 24 7.17 0.78 5.80
N VAL A 25 6.61 -0.31 6.34
CA VAL A 25 6.33 -0.44 7.78
C VAL A 25 7.62 -0.34 8.59
N GLU A 26 8.63 -1.11 8.23
CA GLU A 26 9.85 -1.27 9.03
C GLU A 26 10.85 -0.13 8.82
N GLU A 27 10.97 0.38 7.60
CA GLU A 27 12.08 1.27 7.22
C GLU A 27 11.62 2.63 6.68
N GLY A 28 10.33 2.78 6.40
CA GLY A 28 9.75 4.02 5.89
C GLY A 28 9.76 4.14 4.36
N PHE A 29 8.96 5.09 3.86
CA PHE A 29 8.73 5.27 2.43
C PHE A 29 10.00 5.59 1.62
N SER A 30 10.96 6.32 2.19
CA SER A 30 12.22 6.65 1.52
C SER A 30 13.06 5.43 1.14
N GLU A 31 12.85 4.30 1.83
CA GLU A 31 13.53 3.04 1.55
C GLU A 31 12.80 2.13 0.56
N LEU A 32 11.57 2.49 0.17
CA LEU A 32 10.82 1.77 -0.85
C LEU A 32 11.44 2.00 -2.23
N LYS A 33 12.33 1.09 -2.63
CA LYS A 33 13.07 1.14 -3.90
C LYS A 33 12.85 -0.16 -4.66
N VAL A 34 12.55 -0.09 -5.96
CA VAL A 34 12.27 -1.27 -6.80
C VAL A 34 13.33 -2.38 -6.71
N ARG A 35 14.62 -2.00 -6.61
CA ARG A 35 15.73 -2.95 -6.47
C ARG A 35 15.69 -3.69 -5.13
N LYS A 36 15.28 -3.02 -4.06
CA LYS A 36 15.17 -3.59 -2.73
C LYS A 36 14.01 -4.57 -2.66
N VAL A 37 12.85 -4.18 -3.22
CA VAL A 37 11.69 -5.07 -3.35
C VAL A 37 12.07 -6.33 -4.13
N ALA A 38 12.77 -6.18 -5.26
CA ALA A 38 13.22 -7.32 -6.07
C ALA A 38 14.15 -8.27 -5.29
N MET A 39 15.07 -7.71 -4.51
CA MET A 39 15.98 -8.47 -3.66
C MET A 39 15.21 -9.25 -2.57
N GLU A 40 14.25 -8.60 -1.92
CA GLU A 40 13.43 -9.17 -0.85
C GLU A 40 12.65 -10.40 -1.32
N ILE A 41 12.09 -10.34 -2.53
CA ILE A 41 11.31 -11.45 -3.11
C ILE A 41 12.18 -12.47 -3.88
N GLY A 42 13.49 -12.22 -4.03
CA GLY A 42 14.40 -13.10 -4.78
C GLY A 42 14.27 -13.04 -6.31
N TYR A 43 13.78 -11.91 -6.85
CA TYR A 43 13.57 -11.70 -8.28
C TYR A 43 14.42 -10.55 -8.85
N THR A 44 14.33 -10.35 -10.17
CA THR A 44 14.93 -9.20 -10.84
C THR A 44 13.97 -8.01 -10.83
N VAL A 45 14.51 -6.80 -10.99
CA VAL A 45 13.69 -5.60 -11.24
C VAL A 45 12.77 -5.77 -12.45
N GLY A 46 13.23 -6.48 -13.49
CA GLY A 46 12.41 -6.76 -14.67
C GLY A 46 11.16 -7.58 -14.34
N SER A 47 11.22 -8.46 -13.34
CA SER A 47 10.07 -9.25 -12.88
C SER A 47 9.00 -8.37 -12.20
N ILE A 48 9.40 -7.29 -11.54
CA ILE A 48 8.46 -6.32 -10.95
C ILE A 48 7.71 -5.58 -12.07
N TYR A 49 8.43 -5.14 -13.09
CA TYR A 49 7.83 -4.43 -14.22
C TYR A 49 7.06 -5.33 -15.20
N MET A 50 6.97 -6.64 -14.93
CA MET A 50 6.01 -7.51 -15.61
C MET A 50 4.59 -7.38 -15.03
N VAL A 51 4.46 -6.86 -13.79
CA VAL A 51 3.19 -6.81 -13.03
C VAL A 51 2.81 -5.40 -12.56
N PHE A 52 3.72 -4.43 -12.71
CA PHE A 52 3.48 -2.99 -12.51
C PHE A 52 4.06 -2.20 -13.66
N ASP A 53 3.40 -1.13 -14.07
CA ASP A 53 3.85 -0.30 -15.20
C ASP A 53 5.14 0.46 -14.85
N ASN A 54 5.24 0.93 -13.62
CA ASN A 54 6.37 1.69 -13.11
C ASN A 54 6.35 1.73 -11.57
N MET A 55 7.30 2.47 -10.97
CA MET A 55 7.37 2.63 -9.52
C MET A 55 6.15 3.36 -8.93
N ALA A 56 5.59 4.35 -9.65
CA ALA A 56 4.43 5.10 -9.18
C ALA A 56 3.17 4.21 -9.14
N ASP A 57 3.02 3.31 -10.10
CA ASP A 57 1.95 2.30 -10.11
C ASP A 57 2.03 1.36 -8.89
N LEU A 58 3.23 0.84 -8.58
CA LEU A 58 3.46 0.06 -7.35
C LEU A 58 3.09 0.88 -6.10
N ILE A 59 3.55 2.13 -6.00
CA ILE A 59 3.25 3.00 -4.85
C ILE A 59 1.74 3.21 -4.72
N MET A 60 1.03 3.41 -5.83
CA MET A 60 -0.42 3.61 -5.86
C MET A 60 -1.17 2.39 -5.34
N HIS A 61 -0.75 1.18 -5.72
CA HIS A 61 -1.31 -0.04 -5.17
C HIS A 61 -1.07 -0.20 -3.65
N VAL A 62 0.14 0.12 -3.15
CA VAL A 62 0.41 0.07 -1.71
C VAL A 62 -0.42 1.12 -0.96
N LYS A 63 -0.57 2.32 -1.53
CA LYS A 63 -1.43 3.38 -0.99
C LYS A 63 -2.90 2.94 -0.94
N GLY A 64 -3.41 2.35 -2.02
CA GLY A 64 -4.77 1.82 -2.09
C GLY A 64 -5.05 0.83 -0.97
N ARG A 65 -4.15 -0.15 -0.76
CA ARG A 65 -4.26 -1.11 0.35
C ARG A 65 -4.24 -0.46 1.73
N THR A 66 -3.47 0.61 1.92
CA THR A 66 -3.49 1.37 3.17
C THR A 66 -4.81 2.12 3.37
N LEU A 67 -5.40 2.66 2.30
CA LEU A 67 -6.70 3.34 2.35
C LEU A 67 -7.86 2.36 2.56
N ASP A 68 -7.79 1.18 1.95
CA ASP A 68 -8.76 0.10 2.17
C ASP A 68 -8.76 -0.37 3.62
N ASP A 69 -7.59 -0.60 4.20
CA ASP A 69 -7.41 -1.05 5.59
C ASP A 69 -8.04 -0.05 6.59
N ILE A 70 -7.74 1.25 6.45
CA ILE A 70 -8.38 2.25 7.32
C ILE A 70 -9.89 2.37 7.04
N ALA A 71 -10.33 2.26 5.79
CA ALA A 71 -11.74 2.33 5.44
C ALA A 71 -12.54 1.17 6.05
N GLU A 72 -11.99 -0.04 6.03
CA GLU A 72 -12.57 -1.21 6.70
C GLU A 72 -12.70 -1.00 8.20
N GLN A 73 -11.64 -0.52 8.86
CA GLN A 73 -11.67 -0.24 10.31
C GLN A 73 -12.68 0.85 10.68
N LEU A 74 -12.81 1.90 9.87
CA LEU A 74 -13.77 2.97 10.08
C LEU A 74 -15.22 2.50 9.89
N LYS A 75 -15.49 1.65 8.88
CA LYS A 75 -16.83 1.11 8.63
C LYS A 75 -17.38 0.32 9.83
N VAL A 76 -16.51 -0.39 10.56
CA VAL A 76 -16.90 -1.20 11.73
C VAL A 76 -17.46 -0.35 12.87
N VAL A 77 -17.04 0.92 13.00
CA VAL A 77 -17.46 1.80 14.10
C VAL A 77 -18.63 2.72 13.77
N ILE A 78 -19.13 2.68 12.53
CA ILE A 78 -20.29 3.48 12.12
C ILE A 78 -21.54 2.94 12.82
N ASN A 79 -22.23 3.82 13.55
CA ASN A 79 -23.50 3.53 14.18
C ASN A 79 -24.49 4.69 13.96
N ASP A 80 -25.56 4.43 13.20
CA ASP A 80 -26.55 5.44 12.81
C ASP A 80 -27.44 5.90 13.97
N ALA A 81 -27.44 5.18 15.10
CA ALA A 81 -28.29 5.50 16.25
C ALA A 81 -27.75 6.67 17.10
N ASN A 82 -26.45 6.97 17.05
CA ASN A 82 -25.84 8.03 17.85
C ASN A 82 -24.67 8.71 17.12
N ALA A 83 -24.98 9.78 16.38
CA ALA A 83 -23.99 10.51 15.58
C ALA A 83 -22.82 11.06 16.40
N GLU A 84 -23.06 11.57 17.62
CA GLU A 84 -22.01 12.13 18.47
C GLU A 84 -21.00 11.05 18.88
N GLN A 85 -21.49 9.90 19.36
CA GLN A 85 -20.63 8.78 19.71
C GLN A 85 -19.90 8.23 18.49
N THR A 86 -20.56 8.14 17.34
CA THR A 86 -19.96 7.66 16.08
C THR A 86 -18.81 8.55 15.64
N ILE A 87 -18.94 9.89 15.68
CA ILE A 87 -17.85 10.80 15.33
C ILE A 87 -16.65 10.61 16.26
N VAL A 88 -16.89 10.45 17.57
CA VAL A 88 -15.82 10.21 18.55
C VAL A 88 -15.10 8.89 18.27
N GLN A 89 -15.82 7.83 17.92
CA GLN A 89 -15.21 6.54 17.59
C GLN A 89 -14.44 6.59 16.27
N LEU A 90 -14.98 7.23 15.23
CA LEU A 90 -14.27 7.44 13.97
C LEU A 90 -12.94 8.18 14.20
N ALA A 91 -12.95 9.26 14.98
CA ALA A 91 -11.73 10.00 15.32
C ALA A 91 -10.70 9.14 16.08
N LYS A 92 -11.16 8.33 17.05
CA LYS A 92 -10.28 7.41 17.80
C LYS A 92 -9.69 6.32 16.90
N THR A 93 -10.50 5.70 16.06
CA THR A 93 -10.06 4.67 15.11
C THR A 93 -9.04 5.24 14.13
N TYR A 94 -9.31 6.43 13.58
CA TYR A 94 -8.37 7.15 12.71
C TYR A 94 -7.03 7.42 13.41
N LEU A 95 -7.05 8.00 14.62
CA LEU A 95 -5.82 8.30 15.37
C LEU A 95 -5.05 7.02 15.75
N SER A 96 -5.77 5.96 16.12
CA SER A 96 -5.17 4.65 16.41
C SER A 96 -4.51 4.08 15.16
N PHE A 97 -5.19 4.10 14.02
CA PHE A 97 -4.64 3.61 12.76
C PHE A 97 -3.38 4.38 12.37
N ALA A 98 -3.46 5.70 12.34
CA ALA A 98 -2.35 6.57 11.95
C ALA A 98 -1.14 6.43 12.88
N SER A 99 -1.35 6.20 14.18
CA SER A 99 -0.25 6.02 15.13
C SER A 99 0.39 4.63 15.05
N GLN A 100 -0.41 3.57 14.90
CA GLN A 100 0.09 2.19 14.79
C GLN A 100 0.74 1.91 13.43
N ASN A 101 0.27 2.57 12.37
CA ASN A 101 0.76 2.41 11.00
C ASN A 101 1.52 3.65 10.52
N PHE A 102 2.27 4.33 11.41
CA PHE A 102 2.85 5.65 11.17
C PHE A 102 3.53 5.79 9.80
N ASN A 103 4.43 4.88 9.43
CA ASN A 103 5.15 4.95 8.16
C ASN A 103 4.25 4.72 6.94
N ARG A 104 3.33 3.75 7.01
CA ARG A 104 2.33 3.50 5.94
C ARG A 104 1.39 4.69 5.78
N TRP A 105 0.92 5.26 6.88
CA TRP A 105 0.02 6.41 6.86
C TRP A 105 0.73 7.66 6.33
N ARG A 106 1.98 7.89 6.74
CA ARG A 106 2.81 8.99 6.25
C ARG A 106 3.01 8.92 4.72
N MET A 107 3.21 7.71 4.17
CA MET A 107 3.37 7.50 2.72
C MET A 107 2.20 8.06 1.90
N ILE A 108 0.97 8.03 2.42
CA ILE A 108 -0.20 8.59 1.73
C ILE A 108 0.05 10.03 1.31
N PHE A 109 0.75 10.81 2.14
CA PHE A 109 0.98 12.25 1.95
C PHE A 109 2.32 12.60 1.28
N GLU A 110 3.30 11.68 1.26
CA GLU A 110 4.66 11.99 0.80
C GLU A 110 4.84 11.90 -0.73
N HIS A 111 4.03 11.09 -1.41
CA HIS A 111 4.07 10.99 -2.87
C HIS A 111 2.85 11.65 -3.49
N GLN A 112 3.03 12.84 -4.07
CA GLN A 112 2.00 13.47 -4.88
C GLN A 112 2.09 12.92 -6.31
N LEU A 113 0.95 12.51 -6.84
CA LEU A 113 0.81 12.22 -8.26
C LEU A 113 1.11 13.49 -9.07
N ALA A 114 1.64 13.34 -10.29
CA ALA A 114 1.76 14.46 -11.20
C ALA A 114 0.37 15.08 -11.47
N GLU A 115 0.31 16.38 -11.77
CA GLU A 115 -0.97 17.09 -11.98
C GLU A 115 -1.84 16.48 -13.10
N ASP A 116 -1.21 15.77 -14.04
CA ASP A 116 -1.83 15.10 -15.18
C ASP A 116 -1.91 13.57 -15.05
N ALA A 117 -1.53 13.01 -13.88
CA ALA A 117 -1.59 11.58 -13.67
C ALA A 117 -3.03 11.09 -13.59
N VAL A 118 -3.33 10.05 -14.37
CA VAL A 118 -4.62 9.38 -14.33
C VAL A 118 -4.68 8.51 -13.08
N VAL A 119 -5.60 8.84 -12.18
CA VAL A 119 -5.96 7.98 -11.03
C VAL A 119 -6.90 6.89 -11.54
N PRO A 120 -6.57 5.61 -11.39
CA PRO A 120 -7.46 4.52 -11.79
C PRO A 120 -8.71 4.45 -10.91
N ASP A 121 -9.82 3.96 -11.46
CA ASP A 121 -11.10 3.83 -10.74
C ASP A 121 -11.06 2.90 -9.52
N TRP A 122 -10.01 2.08 -9.39
CA TRP A 122 -9.82 1.16 -8.28
C TRP A 122 -9.08 1.78 -7.08
N TYR A 123 -8.51 2.97 -7.22
CA TYR A 123 -7.76 3.68 -6.18
C TYR A 123 -8.66 4.60 -5.36
#